data_AF-T0ZS11-F1
#
_entry.id   AF-T0ZS11-F1
#
_cell.length_a   1.000
_cell.length_b   1.000
_cell.length_c   1.000
_cell.angle_alpha   90.00
_cell.angle_beta   90.00
_cell.angle_gamma   90.00
#
_symmetry.space_group_name_H-M   'P 1'
#
loop_
_entity.id
_entity.type
_entity.pdbx_description
1 polymer ?
#
loop_
_entity_poly.entity_id
_entity_poly.type
_entity_poly.pdbx_seq_one_letter_code
_entity_poly.pdbx_strand_id
1 'polypeptide(L)' 'LSTVDLPGELLAVRFEAMASPCELVLPHTDRARALEFGGLVAEEAWRVERKFSRYRDDSVIGWIHQNRG' A
#
# COMPACT_ATOMS: atom_id res chain seq x y z
N LEU A 1 -0.99 1.77 -9.55
CA LEU A 1 -2.08 0.83 -9.20
C LEU A 1 -2.54 0.12 -10.47
N SER A 2 -2.92 -1.15 -10.39
CA SER A 2 -3.52 -1.91 -11.50
C SER A 2 -4.61 -2.85 -11.00
N THR A 3 -5.59 -3.18 -11.84
CA THR A 3 -6.68 -4.12 -11.49
C THR A 3 -6.47 -5.48 -12.13
N VAL A 4 -6.76 -6.57 -11.43
CA VAL A 4 -6.67 -7.95 -11.92
C VAL A 4 -7.90 -8.74 -11.47
N ASP A 5 -8.59 -9.38 -12.40
CA ASP A 5 -9.71 -10.27 -12.07
C ASP A 5 -9.19 -11.56 -11.43
N LEU A 6 -9.84 -11.97 -10.35
CA LEU A 6 -9.53 -13.17 -9.60
C LEU A 6 -10.70 -14.17 -9.68
N PRO A 7 -10.46 -15.47 -9.44
CA PRO A 7 -11.53 -16.46 -9.35
C PRO A 7 -12.57 -16.10 -8.29
N GLY A 8 -13.83 -16.52 -8.51
CA GLY A 8 -14.91 -16.35 -7.53
C GLY A 8 -15.55 -14.96 -7.49
N GLU A 9 -15.65 -14.28 -8.64
CA GLU A 9 -16.19 -12.92 -8.74
C GLU A 9 -15.44 -11.93 -7.84
N LEU A 10 -14.11 -11.98 -7.87
CA LEU A 10 -13.24 -11.11 -7.10
C LEU A 10 -12.41 -10.22 -8.04
N LEU A 11 -12.08 -9.03 -7.55
CA LEU A 11 -11.18 -8.09 -8.21
C LEU A 11 -10.08 -7.69 -7.25
N ALA A 12 -8.83 -7.77 -7.70
CA ALA A 12 -7.68 -7.28 -6.96
C ALA A 12 -7.20 -5.94 -7.51
N VAL A 13 -6.91 -4.99 -6.63
CA VAL A 13 -6.13 -3.79 -6.97
C VAL A 13 -4.73 -3.92 -6.40
N ARG A 14 -3.72 -3.91 -7.27
CA ARG A 14 -2.31 -4.12 -6.94
C ARG A 14 -1.53 -2.82 -6.87
N PHE A 15 -0.63 -2.75 -5.89
CA PHE A 15 0.29 -1.63 -5.69
C PHE A 15 1.56 -2.11 -4.98
N GLU A 16 2.62 -1.31 -5.03
CA GLU A 16 3.87 -1.56 -4.32
C GLU A 16 3.89 -0.74 -3.03
N ALA A 17 4.21 -1.36 -1.91
CA ALA A 17 4.43 -0.69 -0.62
C ALA A 17 5.30 -1.58 0.27
N MET A 18 6.00 -1.00 1.24
CA MET A 18 6.82 -1.73 2.21
C MET A 18 7.85 -2.67 1.56
N ALA A 19 8.38 -2.27 0.40
CA ALA A 19 9.30 -3.06 -0.44
C ALA A 19 8.74 -4.43 -0.89
N SER A 20 7.41 -4.54 -1.04
CA SER A 20 6.75 -5.74 -1.55
C SER A 20 5.48 -5.44 -2.35
N PRO A 21 5.05 -6.39 -3.22
CA PRO A 21 3.75 -6.28 -3.86
C PRO A 21 2.63 -6.43 -2.81
N CYS A 22 1.68 -5.51 -2.85
CA CYS A 22 0.49 -5.48 -2.01
C CYS A 22 -0.77 -5.53 -2.88
N GLU A 23 -1.86 -6.09 -2.34
CA GLU A 23 -3.14 -6.12 -3.03
C GLU A 23 -4.33 -5.85 -2.11
N LEU A 24 -5.31 -5.12 -2.64
CA LEU A 24 -6.65 -4.99 -2.09
C LEU A 24 -7.58 -5.92 -2.85
N VAL A 25 -8.13 -6.93 -2.18
CA VAL A 25 -9.09 -7.88 -2.77
C VAL A 25 -10.51 -7.49 -2.36
N LEU A 26 -11.38 -7.34 -3.34
CA LEU A 26 -12.77 -6.92 -3.19
C LEU A 26 -13.68 -7.86 -3.99
N PRO A 27 -14.97 -7.99 -3.65
CA PRO A 27 -15.98 -8.51 -4.58
C PRO A 27 -15.93 -7.73 -5.89
N HIS A 28 -16.21 -8.41 -7.00
CA HIS A 28 -16.19 -7.78 -8.31
C HIS A 28 -17.14 -6.59 -8.31
N THR A 29 -16.54 -5.41 -8.50
CA THR A 29 -17.25 -4.14 -8.59
C THR A 29 -16.76 -3.38 -9.83
N ASP A 30 -17.32 -2.20 -10.06
CA ASP A 30 -16.86 -1.29 -11.09
C ASP A 30 -15.36 -0.97 -10.90
N ARG A 31 -14.58 -1.05 -11.98
CA ARG A 31 -13.13 -0.89 -11.91
C ARG A 31 -12.72 0.51 -11.45
N ALA A 32 -13.49 1.54 -11.78
CA ALA A 32 -13.17 2.90 -11.34
C ALA A 32 -13.30 3.03 -9.82
N ARG A 33 -14.38 2.49 -9.23
CA ARG A 33 -14.53 2.42 -7.77
C ARG A 33 -13.47 1.56 -7.10
N ALA A 34 -13.14 0.41 -7.69
CA ALA A 34 -12.09 -0.45 -7.16
C ALA A 34 -10.73 0.29 -7.11
N LEU A 35 -10.41 1.06 -8.16
CA LEU A 35 -9.21 1.90 -8.20
C LEU A 35 -9.25 3.04 -7.18
N GLU A 36 -10.41 3.65 -6.95
CA GLU A 36 -10.60 4.66 -5.89
C GLU A 36 -10.29 4.06 -4.52
N PHE A 37 -10.90 2.92 -4.18
CA PHE A 37 -10.60 2.22 -2.91
C PHE A 37 -9.15 1.77 -2.83
N GLY A 38 -8.60 1.24 -3.93
CA GLY A 38 -7.20 0.85 -4.01
C GLY A 38 -6.26 2.03 -3.79
N GLY A 39 -6.61 3.22 -4.28
CA GLY A 39 -5.89 4.47 -4.03
C GLY A 39 -5.84 4.80 -2.54
N LEU A 40 -6.99 4.79 -1.87
CA LEU A 40 -7.08 5.05 -0.42
C LEU A 40 -6.24 4.05 0.39
N VAL A 41 -6.32 2.75 0.04
CA VAL A 41 -5.55 1.71 0.73
C VAL A 41 -4.05 1.86 0.48
N ALA A 42 -3.64 2.18 -0.75
CA ALA A 42 -2.24 2.42 -1.09
C ALA A 42 -1.69 3.67 -0.39
N GLU A 43 -2.45 4.76 -0.36
CA GLU A 43 -2.07 5.99 0.34
C GLU A 43 -1.82 5.75 1.83
N GLU A 44 -2.69 4.98 2.49
CA GLU A 44 -2.49 4.61 3.89
C GLU A 44 -1.30 3.70 4.09
N ALA A 45 -1.07 2.72 3.21
CA ALA A 45 0.12 1.87 3.26
C ALA A 45 1.41 2.70 3.10
N TRP A 46 1.46 3.63 2.16
CA TRP A 46 2.59 4.55 1.97
C TRP A 46 2.76 5.51 3.13
N ARG A 47 1.67 5.95 3.78
CA ARG A 47 1.74 6.77 4.99
C ARG A 47 2.39 5.99 6.15
N VAL A 48 2.02 4.73 6.33
CA VAL A 48 2.63 3.84 7.34
C VAL A 48 4.09 3.58 7.00
N GLU A 49 4.40 3.23 5.75
CA GLU A 49 5.77 2.99 5.29
C GLU A 49 6.67 4.22 5.49
N ARG A 50 6.22 5.40 5.06
CA ARG A 50 6.96 6.65 5.26
C ARG A 50 7.20 6.93 6.74
N LYS A 51 6.21 6.68 7.61
CA LYS A 51 6.32 6.96 9.04
C LYS A 51 7.24 5.98 9.76
N PHE A 52 7.20 4.69 9.44
CA PHE A 52 7.80 3.64 10.28
C PHE A 52 8.89 2.79 9.60
N SER A 53 9.18 3.01 8.31
CA SER A 53 10.22 2.22 7.64
C SER A 53 11.59 2.44 8.28
N ARG A 54 12.27 1.34 8.61
CA ARG A 54 13.67 1.36 9.08
C ARG A 54 14.67 1.80 8.02
N TYR A 55 14.28 1.71 6.76
CA TYR A 55 15.15 1.92 5.59
C TYR A 55 15.01 3.31 4.99
N ARG A 56 14.08 4.12 5.51
CA ARG A 56 13.89 5.49 5.08
C ARG A 56 14.44 6.43 6.13
N ASP A 57 15.28 7.36 5.70
CA ASP A 57 15.84 8.39 6.58
C ASP A 57 14.82 9.44 7.02
N ASP A 58 13.73 9.60 6.25
CA ASP A 58 12.63 10.53 6.56
C ASP A 58 11.55 9.93 7.49
N SER A 59 11.76 8.70 8.00
CA SER A 59 10.84 8.06 8.94
C SER A 59 11.18 8.41 10.39
N VAL A 60 10.21 8.25 11.30
CA VAL A 60 10.47 8.43 12.73
C VAL A 60 11.52 7.43 13.24
N ILE A 61 11.57 6.23 12.65
CA ILE A 61 12.52 5.20 13.01
C ILE A 61 13.92 5.55 12.49
N GLY A 62 14.01 6.07 11.27
CA GLY A 62 15.25 6.59 10.68
C GLY A 62 15.83 7.70 11.56
N TRP A 63 15.02 8.69 11.92
CA TRP A 63 15.40 9.75 12.84
C TRP A 63 15.89 9.21 14.18
N ILE A 64 15.14 8.30 14.82
CA ILE A 64 15.57 7.67 16.09
C ILE A 64 16.92 7.00 15.93
N HIS A 65 17.14 6.21 14.87
CA HIS A 65 18.39 5.49 14.67
C HIS A 65 19.59 6.43 14.44
N GLN A 66 19.40 7.52 13.69
CA GLN A 66 20.46 8.51 13.46
C GLN A 66 20.79 9.36 14.69
N ASN A 67 19.85 9.46 15.64
CA ASN A 67 19.99 10.27 16.87
C ASN A 67 20.21 9.40 18.13
N ARG A 68 20.54 8.11 17.96
CA ARG A 68 21.03 7.27 19.06
C ARG A 68 22.52 7.57 19.29
N GLY A 69 22.84 8.11 20.45
CA GLY A 69 24.20 8.23 20.98
C GLY A 69 24.67 6.94 21.64
#